data_AF-A0A7C4D5R4-F1
#
_entry.id   AF-A0A7C4D5R4-F1
#
_cell.length_a   1.000
_cell.length_b   1.000
_cell.length_c   1.000
_cell.angle_alpha   90.00
_cell.angle_beta   90.00
_cell.angle_gamma   90.00
#
_symmetry.space_group_name_H-M   'P 1'
#
loop_
_entity.id
_entity.type
_entity.pdbx_description
1 polymer ?
#
loop_
_entity_poly.entity_id
_entity_poly.type
_entity_poly.pdbx_seq_one_letter_code
_entity_poly.pdbx_strand_id
1 'polypeptide(L)'
;MSKNEPVNPSRINPKFRYEVAKMPGGEKLLQCFQCGTCTSDCPVARFDDKYRPRNIIRMAQLGLKDRVLSSDFLWLCASCFTCTDRCPQGIEVASVIRILKNMAAMEGRIPQAFKVLLGNLFKTGYIYEIPDSRIKRRETLGLPQLPKANIENLTRLLENLDIKRFLEGAPQKISEGKIWV
;
A
#
# COMPACT_ATOMS: atom_id res chain seq x y z
N MET A 1 -1.10 16.33 3.62
CA MET A 1 -2.24 17.01 2.97
C MET A 1 -2.81 18.09 3.87
N SER A 2 -2.59 19.37 3.54
CA SER A 2 -3.35 20.47 4.14
C SER A 2 -4.74 20.53 3.49
N LYS A 3 -5.79 20.76 4.30
CA LYS A 3 -7.19 20.88 3.82
C LYS A 3 -7.38 22.08 2.87
N ASN A 4 -6.44 23.04 2.87
CA ASN A 4 -6.58 24.33 2.18
C ASN A 4 -5.58 24.55 1.03
N GLU A 5 -4.80 23.54 0.65
CA GLU A 5 -3.88 23.70 -0.48
C GLU A 5 -4.65 23.62 -1.82
N PRO A 6 -4.64 24.70 -2.62
CA PRO A 6 -5.38 24.77 -3.87
C PRO A 6 -4.87 23.72 -4.86
N VAL A 7 -5.79 23.13 -5.62
CA VAL A 7 -5.44 22.19 -6.68
C VAL A 7 -4.92 22.99 -7.88
N ASN A 8 -3.70 22.68 -8.33
CA ASN A 8 -3.15 23.24 -9.56
C ASN A 8 -3.67 22.44 -10.78
N PRO A 9 -4.45 23.04 -11.70
CA PRO A 9 -5.01 22.34 -12.87
C PRO A 9 -3.94 21.72 -13.77
N SER A 10 -2.75 22.32 -13.88
CA SER A 10 -1.66 21.84 -14.73
C SER A 10 -1.03 20.54 -14.25
N ARG A 11 -1.26 20.14 -12.99
CA ARG A 11 -0.76 18.89 -12.41
C ARG A 11 -1.80 17.75 -12.44
N ILE A 12 -2.94 17.96 -13.07
CA ILE A 12 -4.00 16.96 -13.18
C ILE A 12 -3.71 16.04 -14.37
N ASN A 13 -3.71 14.73 -14.14
CA ASN A 13 -3.64 13.74 -15.21
C ASN A 13 -4.98 12.97 -15.31
N PRO A 14 -5.90 13.35 -16.22
CA PRO A 14 -7.19 12.68 -16.38
C PRO A 14 -7.09 11.18 -16.75
N LYS A 15 -5.95 10.72 -17.30
CA LYS A 15 -5.74 9.31 -17.66
C LYS A 15 -5.52 8.43 -16.43
N PHE A 16 -5.04 8.99 -15.32
CA PHE A 16 -4.70 8.26 -14.11
C PHE A 16 -5.87 7.41 -13.57
N ARG A 17 -7.11 7.91 -13.64
CA ARG A 17 -8.29 7.14 -13.22
C ARG A 17 -8.47 5.83 -14.00
N TYR A 18 -8.08 5.81 -15.28
CA TYR A 18 -8.13 4.60 -16.12
C TYR A 18 -6.94 3.69 -15.86
N GLU A 19 -5.77 4.23 -15.53
CA GLU A 19 -4.62 3.43 -15.08
C GLU A 19 -4.98 2.64 -13.82
N VAL A 20 -5.62 3.29 -12.83
CA VAL A 20 -6.10 2.61 -11.62
C VAL A 20 -7.22 1.62 -11.94
N ALA A 21 -8.17 1.98 -12.83
CA ALA A 21 -9.28 1.11 -13.17
C ALA A 21 -8.91 -0.16 -13.95
N LYS A 22 -7.73 -0.17 -14.60
CA LYS A 22 -7.19 -1.37 -15.28
C LYS A 22 -6.57 -2.39 -14.32
N MET A 23 -6.30 -2.00 -13.08
CA MET A 23 -5.67 -2.87 -12.09
C MET A 23 -6.72 -3.76 -11.40
N PRO A 24 -6.35 -4.99 -11.00
CA PRO A 24 -7.25 -5.88 -10.26
C PRO A 24 -7.79 -5.26 -8.97
N GLY A 25 -9.12 -5.16 -8.87
CA GLY A 25 -9.83 -4.49 -7.76
C GLY A 25 -9.97 -2.97 -7.95
N GLY A 26 -9.63 -2.43 -9.12
CA GLY A 26 -9.82 -1.02 -9.49
C GLY A 26 -10.99 -0.78 -10.45
N GLU A 27 -11.58 -1.84 -11.01
CA GLU A 27 -12.48 -1.81 -12.17
C GLU A 27 -13.68 -0.89 -11.98
N LYS A 28 -14.23 -0.86 -10.76
CA LYS A 28 -15.40 -0.06 -10.38
C LYS A 28 -15.06 1.33 -9.85
N LEU A 29 -13.80 1.78 -9.90
CA LEU A 29 -13.39 3.10 -9.41
C LEU A 29 -14.26 4.24 -9.97
N LEU A 30 -14.60 4.17 -11.26
CA LEU A 30 -15.37 5.21 -11.95
C LEU A 30 -16.83 5.27 -11.50
N GLN A 31 -17.34 4.24 -10.83
CA GLN A 31 -18.71 4.18 -10.32
C GLN A 31 -18.87 4.92 -8.98
N CYS A 32 -17.78 5.42 -8.36
CA CYS A 32 -17.90 6.13 -7.08
C CYS A 32 -18.63 7.46 -7.24
N PHE A 33 -19.82 7.55 -6.65
CA PHE A 33 -20.63 8.76 -6.50
C PHE A 33 -20.39 9.54 -5.19
N GLN A 34 -19.31 9.23 -4.44
CA GLN A 34 -18.89 9.99 -3.26
C GLN A 34 -19.85 10.03 -2.04
N CYS A 35 -20.68 9.00 -1.81
CA CYS A 35 -21.58 8.94 -0.65
C CYS A 35 -20.91 9.07 0.73
N GLY A 36 -19.68 8.57 0.91
CA GLY A 36 -18.94 8.68 2.17
C GLY A 36 -19.06 7.51 3.14
N THR A 37 -19.82 6.45 2.83
CA THR A 37 -19.91 5.23 3.65
C THR A 37 -18.52 4.70 4.05
N CYS A 38 -17.59 4.63 3.09
CA CYS A 38 -16.23 4.17 3.34
C CYS A 38 -15.44 5.01 4.36
N THR A 39 -15.78 6.29 4.52
CA THR A 39 -15.19 7.15 5.54
C THR A 39 -15.88 6.96 6.88
N SER A 40 -17.22 6.92 6.89
CA SER A 40 -18.01 6.76 8.12
C SER A 40 -17.72 5.44 8.83
N ASP A 41 -17.52 4.36 8.07
CA ASP A 41 -17.22 3.03 8.62
C ASP A 41 -15.74 2.82 8.97
N CYS A 42 -14.87 3.75 8.60
CA CYS A 42 -13.43 3.54 8.73
C CYS A 42 -12.97 3.73 10.19
N PRO A 43 -12.36 2.71 10.82
CA PRO A 43 -11.85 2.85 12.18
C PRO A 43 -10.69 3.86 12.27
N VAL A 44 -9.86 3.96 11.22
CA VAL A 44 -8.76 4.92 11.17
C VAL A 44 -9.27 6.36 11.06
N ALA A 45 -10.29 6.59 10.23
CA ALA A 45 -10.90 7.91 10.04
C ALA A 45 -11.56 8.44 11.34
N ARG A 46 -11.97 7.54 12.24
CA ARG A 46 -12.50 7.89 13.57
C ARG A 46 -11.45 8.53 14.48
N PHE A 47 -10.19 8.15 14.36
CA PHE A 47 -9.10 8.63 15.22
C PHE A 47 -8.23 9.69 14.54
N ASP A 48 -8.08 9.65 13.21
CA ASP A 48 -7.33 10.64 12.44
C ASP A 48 -8.28 11.36 11.46
N ASP A 49 -8.44 12.67 11.65
CA ASP A 49 -9.37 13.48 10.88
C ASP A 49 -8.88 13.79 9.45
N LYS A 50 -7.60 13.54 9.17
CA LYS A 50 -6.94 13.74 7.88
C LYS A 50 -7.09 12.49 7.01
N TYR A 51 -7.20 11.30 7.61
CA TYR A 51 -7.46 10.07 6.88
C TYR A 51 -8.94 9.93 6.50
N ARG A 52 -9.23 10.02 5.19
CA ARG A 52 -10.58 9.94 4.64
C ARG A 52 -10.55 9.09 3.35
N PRO A 53 -10.91 7.79 3.40
CA PRO A 53 -10.92 6.91 2.22
C PRO A 53 -11.69 7.49 1.03
N ARG A 54 -12.83 8.15 1.28
CA ARG A 54 -13.61 8.84 0.23
C ARG A 54 -12.76 9.85 -0.55
N ASN A 55 -11.93 10.62 0.14
CA ASN A 55 -11.09 11.64 -0.50
C ASN A 55 -9.97 11.01 -1.33
N ILE A 56 -9.40 9.88 -0.88
CA ILE A 56 -8.40 9.12 -1.64
C ILE A 56 -9.00 8.63 -2.96
N ILE A 57 -10.20 8.03 -2.91
CA ILE A 57 -10.94 7.61 -4.11
C ILE A 57 -11.23 8.79 -5.03
N ARG A 58 -11.64 9.94 -4.47
CA ARG A 58 -11.92 11.14 -5.26
C ARG A 58 -10.68 11.67 -5.98
N MET A 59 -9.54 11.69 -5.30
CA MET A 59 -8.27 12.13 -5.90
C MET A 59 -7.87 11.22 -7.06
N ALA A 60 -8.06 9.90 -6.93
CA ALA A 60 -7.83 8.96 -8.02
C ALA A 60 -8.77 9.23 -9.21
N GLN A 61 -10.08 9.43 -8.97
CA GLN A 61 -11.04 9.76 -10.03
C GLN A 61 -10.74 11.09 -10.75
N LEU A 62 -10.27 12.09 -10.01
CA LEU A 62 -9.94 13.41 -10.54
C LEU A 62 -8.59 13.47 -11.24
N GLY A 63 -7.77 12.41 -11.17
CA GLY A 63 -6.46 12.42 -11.79
C GLY A 63 -5.38 13.15 -10.98
N LEU A 64 -5.58 13.31 -9.66
CA LEU A 64 -4.64 13.97 -8.75
C LEU A 64 -3.51 13.04 -8.31
N LYS A 65 -2.84 12.42 -9.29
CA LYS A 65 -1.83 11.36 -9.10
C LYS A 65 -0.76 11.77 -8.09
N ASP A 66 -0.07 12.88 -8.34
CA ASP A 66 1.04 13.29 -7.47
C ASP A 66 0.58 13.55 -6.04
N ARG A 67 -0.60 14.17 -5.88
CA ARG A 67 -1.16 14.50 -4.56
C ARG A 67 -1.51 13.23 -3.76
N VAL A 68 -2.08 12.21 -4.40
CA VAL A 68 -2.45 10.97 -3.70
C VAL A 68 -1.24 10.09 -3.41
N LEU A 69 -0.31 9.95 -4.37
CA LEU A 69 0.84 9.05 -4.23
C LEU A 69 1.93 9.62 -3.31
N SER A 70 1.99 10.94 -3.10
CA SER A 70 2.91 11.58 -2.14
C SER A 70 2.35 11.71 -0.72
N SER A 71 1.10 11.32 -0.49
CA SER A 71 0.48 11.52 0.82
C SER A 71 0.84 10.41 1.80
N ASP A 72 1.41 10.78 2.96
CA ASP A 72 1.64 9.84 4.06
C ASP A 72 0.33 9.17 4.53
N PHE A 73 -0.78 9.89 4.49
CA PHE A 73 -2.11 9.35 4.83
C PHE A 73 -2.52 8.14 3.99
N LEU A 74 -1.98 7.97 2.77
CA LEU A 74 -2.25 6.77 1.95
C LEU A 74 -1.87 5.48 2.72
N TRP A 75 -0.82 5.56 3.53
CA TRP A 75 -0.26 4.43 4.27
C TRP A 75 -1.02 4.07 5.54
N LEU A 76 -1.92 4.93 6.03
CA LEU A 76 -2.71 4.68 7.24
C LEU A 76 -3.82 3.65 7.06
N CYS A 77 -4.16 3.28 5.82
CA CYS A 77 -5.15 2.23 5.58
C CYS A 77 -4.70 0.90 6.22
N ALA A 78 -5.50 0.41 7.17
CA ALA A 78 -5.28 -0.85 7.88
C ALA A 78 -5.71 -2.10 7.08
N SER A 79 -6.25 -1.93 5.86
CA SER A 79 -6.72 -3.04 5.02
C SER A 79 -7.71 -3.98 5.72
N CYS A 80 -8.67 -3.43 6.47
CA CYS A 80 -9.71 -4.20 7.18
C CYS A 80 -10.94 -4.55 6.31
N PHE A 81 -11.00 -4.05 5.06
CA PHE A 81 -12.05 -4.32 4.06
C PHE A 81 -13.49 -3.90 4.40
N THR A 82 -13.77 -3.34 5.57
CA THR A 82 -15.13 -2.86 5.92
C THR A 82 -15.73 -1.88 4.88
N CYS A 83 -14.90 -1.01 4.30
CA CYS A 83 -15.33 -0.07 3.27
C CYS A 83 -15.66 -0.72 1.92
N THR A 84 -15.08 -1.89 1.63
CA THR A 84 -15.42 -2.71 0.46
C THR A 84 -16.79 -3.33 0.69
N ASP A 85 -16.98 -4.02 1.82
CA ASP A 85 -18.22 -4.75 2.12
C ASP A 85 -19.46 -3.84 2.16
N ARG A 86 -19.29 -2.61 2.66
CA ARG A 86 -20.39 -1.65 2.83
C ARG A 86 -20.59 -0.71 1.64
N CYS A 87 -19.80 -0.82 0.58
CA CYS A 87 -19.91 0.10 -0.54
C CYS A 87 -21.23 -0.15 -1.31
N PRO A 88 -22.15 0.84 -1.40
CA PRO A 88 -23.41 0.67 -2.13
C PRO A 88 -23.22 0.61 -3.67
N GLN A 89 -22.02 0.93 -4.16
CA GLN A 89 -21.65 0.79 -5.57
C GLN A 89 -20.73 -0.43 -5.80
N GLY A 90 -20.48 -1.23 -4.76
CA GLY A 90 -19.62 -2.42 -4.84
C GLY A 90 -18.17 -2.10 -5.22
N ILE A 91 -17.65 -0.95 -4.79
CA ILE A 91 -16.27 -0.56 -5.05
C ILE A 91 -15.36 -1.24 -4.05
N GLU A 92 -14.32 -1.88 -4.57
CA GLU A 92 -13.22 -2.47 -3.81
C GLU A 92 -12.28 -1.39 -3.23
N VAL A 93 -12.80 -0.54 -2.33
CA VAL A 93 -12.08 0.66 -1.83
C VAL A 93 -10.73 0.29 -1.22
N ALA A 94 -10.65 -0.81 -0.46
CA ALA A 94 -9.39 -1.28 0.11
C ALA A 94 -8.38 -1.69 -0.99
N SER A 95 -8.86 -2.36 -2.04
CA SER A 95 -8.05 -2.77 -3.19
C SER A 95 -7.56 -1.58 -4.01
N VAL A 96 -8.41 -0.56 -4.24
CA VAL A 96 -7.98 0.70 -4.87
C VAL A 96 -6.87 1.37 -4.06
N ILE A 97 -6.99 1.41 -2.73
CA ILE A 97 -5.94 1.97 -1.87
C ILE A 97 -4.65 1.14 -1.96
N ARG A 98 -4.73 -0.19 -2.02
CA ARG A 98 -3.58 -1.08 -2.26
C ARG A 98 -2.91 -0.79 -3.61
N ILE A 99 -3.69 -0.63 -4.68
CA ILE A 99 -3.18 -0.25 -6.00
C ILE A 99 -2.39 1.07 -5.93
N LEU A 100 -2.95 2.08 -5.25
CA LEU A 100 -2.29 3.37 -5.05
C LEU A 100 -1.00 3.23 -4.22
N LYS A 101 -0.98 2.41 -3.17
CA LYS A 101 0.25 2.11 -2.39
C LYS A 101 1.31 1.46 -3.27
N ASN A 102 0.93 0.52 -4.15
CA ASN A 102 1.85 -0.12 -5.09
C ASN A 102 2.42 0.90 -6.09
N MET A 103 1.57 1.75 -6.68
CA MET A 103 2.01 2.82 -7.57
C MET A 103 2.95 3.80 -6.87
N ALA A 104 2.66 4.18 -5.62
CA ALA A 104 3.54 5.04 -4.82
C ALA A 104 4.90 4.36 -4.57
N ALA A 105 4.91 3.08 -4.21
CA ALA A 105 6.14 2.31 -4.02
C ALA A 105 6.98 2.23 -5.30
N MET A 106 6.34 2.06 -6.47
CA MET A 106 7.01 2.08 -7.78
C MET A 106 7.69 3.42 -8.09
N GLU A 107 7.16 4.51 -7.56
CA GLU A 107 7.77 5.84 -7.68
C GLU A 107 8.76 6.17 -6.55
N GLY A 108 9.18 5.16 -5.78
CA GLY A 108 10.12 5.32 -4.66
C GLY A 108 9.52 5.95 -3.40
N ARG A 109 8.19 6.19 -3.36
CA ARG A 109 7.46 6.85 -2.26
C ARG A 109 7.00 5.84 -1.19
N ILE A 110 7.86 4.87 -0.89
CA ILE A 110 7.61 3.84 0.13
C ILE A 110 8.16 4.31 1.50
N PRO A 111 7.38 4.21 2.59
CA PRO A 111 7.84 4.59 3.93
C PRO A 111 9.06 3.81 4.38
N GLN A 112 9.94 4.47 5.13
CA GLN A 112 11.20 3.88 5.59
C GLN A 112 11.01 2.60 6.40
N ALA A 113 9.93 2.52 7.20
CA ALA A 113 9.61 1.32 7.97
C ALA A 113 9.52 0.07 7.07
N PHE A 114 8.86 0.16 5.92
CA PHE A 114 8.75 -0.98 5.00
C PHE A 114 10.09 -1.33 4.34
N LYS A 115 10.96 -0.35 4.08
CA LYS A 115 12.32 -0.61 3.58
C LYS A 115 13.16 -1.39 4.60
N VAL A 116 13.05 -1.06 5.89
CA VAL A 116 13.73 -1.79 6.96
C VAL A 116 13.22 -3.23 7.04
N LEU A 117 11.89 -3.43 7.05
CA LEU A 117 11.30 -4.77 7.07
C LEU A 117 11.71 -5.60 5.84
N LEU A 118 11.76 -4.99 4.66
CA LEU A 118 12.23 -5.65 3.45
C LEU A 118 13.72 -6.01 3.54
N GLY A 119 14.56 -5.13 4.09
CA GLY A 119 15.97 -5.40 4.35
C GLY A 119 16.17 -6.61 5.29
N ASN A 120 15.35 -6.73 6.33
CA ASN A 120 15.38 -7.88 7.23
C ASN A 120 15.04 -9.18 6.51
N LEU A 121 14.11 -9.14 5.54
CA LEU A 121 13.72 -10.30 4.76
C LEU A 121 14.91 -10.85 3.94
N PHE A 122 15.70 -9.97 3.31
CA PHE A 122 16.92 -10.36 2.60
C PHE A 122 18.01 -10.89 3.54
N LYS A 123 18.15 -10.30 4.74
CA LYS A 123 19.22 -10.67 5.68
C LYS A 123 18.94 -11.96 6.46
N THR A 124 17.71 -12.12 6.92
CA THR A 124 17.33 -13.12 7.93
C THR A 124 16.27 -14.09 7.43
N GLY A 125 15.59 -13.76 6.33
CA GLY A 125 14.37 -14.45 5.89
C GLY A 125 13.12 -14.11 6.70
N TYR A 126 13.21 -13.18 7.65
CA TYR A 126 12.10 -12.75 8.49
C TYR A 126 11.83 -11.24 8.34
N ILE A 127 10.57 -10.85 8.54
CA ILE A 127 10.16 -9.44 8.52
C ILE A 127 10.77 -8.67 9.72
N TYR A 128 10.89 -9.32 10.87
CA TYR A 128 11.52 -8.77 12.06
C TYR A 128 12.68 -9.64 12.50
N GLU A 129 13.72 -9.01 13.03
CA GLU A 129 14.83 -9.72 13.66
C GLU A 129 14.35 -10.29 15.01
N ILE A 130 14.60 -11.58 15.24
CA ILE A 130 14.19 -12.27 16.46
C ILE A 130 15.33 -12.11 17.48
N PRO A 131 15.12 -11.40 18.60
CA PRO A 131 16.16 -11.23 19.61
C PRO A 131 16.43 -12.54 20.36
N ASP A 132 17.67 -12.75 20.82
CA ASP A 132 18.06 -13.93 21.61
C ASP A 132 17.20 -14.13 22.87
N SER A 133 16.71 -13.04 23.47
CA SER A 133 15.80 -13.10 24.62
C SER A 133 14.49 -13.85 24.30
N ARG A 134 13.99 -13.75 23.06
CA ARG A 134 12.81 -14.51 22.61
C ARG A 134 13.13 -15.99 22.44
N ILE A 135 14.32 -16.32 21.95
CA ILE A 135 14.78 -17.71 21.79
C ILE A 135 14.93 -18.37 23.16
N LYS A 136 15.66 -17.73 24.08
CA LYS A 136 15.81 -18.21 25.47
C LYS A 136 14.47 -18.40 26.17
N ARG A 137 13.53 -17.45 26.00
CA ARG A 137 12.18 -17.58 26.58
C ARG A 137 11.42 -18.78 26.02
N ARG A 138 11.57 -19.11 24.73
CA ARG A 138 10.95 -20.31 24.15
C ARG A 138 11.51 -21.58 24.77
N GLU A 139 12.83 -21.65 24.97
CA GLU A 139 13.51 -22.79 25.61
C GLU A 139 13.03 -22.99 27.04
N THR A 140 12.92 -21.91 27.83
CA THR A 140 12.38 -21.99 29.20
C THR A 140 10.93 -22.49 29.26
N LEU A 141 10.17 -22.30 28.18
CA LEU A 141 8.79 -22.77 28.04
C LEU A 141 8.70 -24.15 27.36
N GLY A 142 9.82 -24.81 27.07
CA GLY A 142 9.85 -26.10 26.38
C GLY A 142 9.31 -26.06 24.94
N LEU A 143 9.28 -24.88 24.31
CA LEU A 143 8.76 -24.72 22.95
C LEU A 143 9.81 -25.15 21.90
N PRO A 144 9.37 -25.68 20.75
CA PRO A 144 10.29 -26.08 19.69
C PRO A 144 11.07 -24.89 19.14
N GLN A 145 12.24 -25.16 18.59
CA GLN A 145 13.05 -24.15 17.90
C GLN A 145 12.29 -23.60 16.69
N LEU A 146 12.56 -22.33 16.35
CA LEU A 146 11.93 -21.72 15.19
C LEU A 146 12.44 -22.39 13.91
N PRO A 147 11.60 -22.52 12.87
CA PRO A 147 12.06 -22.99 11.57
C PRO A 147 13.21 -22.09 11.09
N LYS A 148 14.12 -22.63 10.28
CA LYS A 148 15.15 -21.80 9.63
C LYS A 148 14.66 -21.39 8.26
N ALA A 149 14.75 -20.11 7.95
CA ALA A 149 14.40 -19.61 6.63
C ALA A 149 15.44 -20.10 5.60
N ASN A 150 14.98 -20.50 4.42
CA ASN A 150 15.86 -20.77 3.29
C ASN A 150 16.18 -19.45 2.59
N ILE A 151 17.24 -18.78 3.04
CA ILE A 151 17.63 -17.44 2.59
C ILE A 151 18.00 -17.44 1.11
N GLU A 152 18.64 -18.49 0.61
CA GLU A 152 19.06 -18.60 -0.79
C GLU A 152 17.84 -18.63 -1.73
N ASN A 153 16.89 -19.53 -1.48
CA ASN A 153 15.67 -19.62 -2.28
C ASN A 153 14.83 -18.35 -2.21
N LEU A 154 14.74 -17.75 -1.02
CA LEU A 154 14.00 -16.51 -0.81
C LEU A 154 14.67 -15.35 -1.56
N THR A 155 15.99 -15.20 -1.47
CA THR A 155 16.73 -14.15 -2.17
C THR A 155 16.55 -14.28 -3.67
N ARG A 156 16.69 -15.50 -4.21
CA ARG A 156 16.42 -15.78 -5.63
C ARG A 156 15.01 -15.39 -6.04
N LEU A 157 13.99 -15.68 -5.21
CA LEU A 157 12.61 -15.27 -5.47
C LEU A 157 12.46 -13.74 -5.47
N LEU A 158 13.00 -13.05 -4.48
CA LEU A 158 12.90 -11.60 -4.35
C LEU A 158 13.63 -10.86 -5.50
N GLU A 159 14.75 -11.40 -5.97
CA GLU A 159 15.49 -10.89 -7.13
C GLU A 159 14.71 -11.09 -8.43
N ASN A 160 14.13 -12.29 -8.64
CA ASN A 160 13.29 -12.56 -9.82
C ASN A 160 12.05 -11.67 -9.89
N LEU A 161 11.51 -11.30 -8.73
CA LEU A 161 10.38 -10.37 -8.61
C LEU A 161 10.80 -8.90 -8.69
N ASP A 162 12.10 -8.61 -8.81
CA ASP A 162 12.66 -7.25 -8.83
C ASP A 162 12.21 -6.43 -7.61
N ILE A 163 12.15 -7.08 -6.43
CA ILE A 163 11.74 -6.42 -5.18
C ILE A 163 12.87 -5.57 -4.60
N LYS A 164 14.12 -5.91 -4.91
CA LYS A 164 15.32 -5.19 -4.43
C LYS A 164 15.29 -3.69 -4.77
N ARG A 165 14.68 -3.30 -5.89
CA ARG A 165 14.51 -1.89 -6.30
C ARG A 165 13.86 -1.01 -5.23
N PHE A 166 13.00 -1.57 -4.38
CA PHE A 166 12.31 -0.80 -3.33
C PHE A 166 13.23 -0.41 -2.17
N LEU A 167 14.41 -1.05 -2.05
CA LEU A 167 15.46 -0.66 -1.11
C LEU A 167 16.28 0.52 -1.65
N GLU A 168 16.51 0.58 -2.96
CA GLU A 168 17.44 1.51 -3.63
C GLU A 168 16.82 2.89 -3.89
N GLY A 169 15.49 3.03 -3.80
CA GLY A 169 14.80 4.33 -3.85
C GLY A 169 14.77 5.03 -5.22
N ALA A 170 15.21 4.37 -6.30
CA ALA A 170 15.19 4.95 -7.64
C ALA A 170 13.82 4.72 -8.34
N PRO A 171 13.17 5.77 -8.87
CA PRO A 171 11.98 5.61 -9.69
C PRO A 171 12.35 5.04 -11.07
N GLN A 172 11.75 3.92 -11.47
CA GLN A 172 11.80 3.45 -12.86
C GLN A 172 10.39 3.36 -13.45
N LYS A 173 10.30 3.64 -14.76
CA LYS A 173 9.05 3.66 -15.53
C LYS A 173 8.33 2.31 -15.39
N ILE A 174 7.02 2.38 -15.14
CA ILE A 174 6.12 1.22 -15.18
C ILE A 174 6.26 0.60 -16.57
N SER A 175 6.84 -0.60 -16.67
CA SER A 175 6.84 -1.35 -17.91
C SER A 175 5.40 -1.80 -18.19
N GLU A 176 4.87 -1.38 -19.33
CA GLU A 176 3.57 -1.81 -19.83
C GLU A 176 3.59 -3.34 -19.95
N GLY A 177 2.76 -4.04 -19.15
CA GLY A 177 2.52 -5.48 -19.32
C GLY A 177 2.62 -6.38 -18.09
N LYS A 178 3.12 -5.91 -16.93
CA LYS A 178 3.06 -6.72 -15.70
C LYS A 178 1.80 -6.38 -14.88
N ILE A 179 0.73 -7.13 -15.10
CA ILE A 179 -0.45 -7.15 -14.23
C ILE A 179 -0.05 -7.90 -12.96
N TRP A 180 0.03 -7.19 -11.84
CA TRP A 180 0.32 -7.79 -10.54
C TRP A 180 -1.00 -8.02 -9.78
N VAL A 181 -1.21 -9.25 -9.32
CA VAL A 181 -2.38 -9.72 -8.56
C VAL A 181 -2.36 -9.13 -7.16
#